data_AF-A0A948GGK6-F1
#
_entry.id   AF-A0A948GGK6-F1
#
_cell.length_a   1.000
_cell.length_b   1.000
_cell.length_c   1.000
_cell.angle_alpha   90.00
_cell.angle_beta   90.00
_cell.angle_gamma   90.00
#
_symmetry.space_group_name_H-M   'P 1'
#
loop_
_entity.id
_entity.type
_entity.pdbx_description
1 polymer ?
#
loop_
_entity_poly.entity_id
_entity_poly.type
_entity_poly.pdbx_seq_one_letter_code
_entity_poly.pdbx_strand_id
1 'polypeptide(L)'
;MGLKLIAAIWGFAEATLFFIVPDVLLSAIALKDLRRALFACVLALLGALLGGLLMYLWGAADHQAATAVVEKVPAISSELLDEVSRSLSEQGLLAVLLGPLFGVPYKTFAINASAAGMPLLAFMLVSIPARLIRFVLVTALVHSIARLLCRYWPTSRIYAVFGIAWVAFYAAYFTFYG
;
A
#
# COMPACT_ATOMS: atom_id res chain seq x y z
N MET A 1 -3.88 -8.38 -21.64
CA MET A 1 -2.60 -7.69 -21.39
C MET A 1 -2.78 -6.47 -20.48
N GLY A 2 -3.79 -5.61 -20.71
CA GLY A 2 -4.01 -4.37 -19.94
C GLY A 2 -4.08 -4.51 -18.41
N LEU A 3 -4.92 -5.40 -17.87
CA LEU A 3 -5.13 -5.52 -16.42
C LEU A 3 -3.84 -5.85 -15.64
N LYS A 4 -2.96 -6.67 -16.24
CA LYS A 4 -1.68 -7.07 -15.64
C LYS A 4 -0.74 -5.87 -15.51
N LEU A 5 -0.64 -5.09 -16.57
CA LEU A 5 0.21 -3.90 -16.61
C LEU A 5 -0.31 -2.82 -15.65
N ILE A 6 -1.63 -2.62 -15.61
CA ILE A 6 -2.24 -1.64 -14.71
C ILE A 6 -1.93 -1.97 -13.24
N ALA A 7 -2.04 -3.23 -12.83
CA ALA A 7 -1.74 -3.63 -11.45
C ALA A 7 -0.28 -3.33 -11.07
N ALA A 8 0.67 -3.65 -11.96
CA ALA A 8 2.09 -3.37 -11.73
C ALA A 8 2.39 -1.86 -11.68
N ILE A 9 1.86 -1.09 -12.63
CA ILE A 9 2.02 0.37 -12.66
C ILE A 9 1.40 1.00 -11.41
N TRP A 10 0.23 0.55 -10.98
CA TRP A 10 -0.44 1.06 -9.79
C TRP A 10 0.36 0.77 -8.52
N GLY A 11 0.90 -0.44 -8.39
CA GLY A 11 1.78 -0.80 -7.28
C GLY A 11 3.05 0.06 -7.22
N PHE A 12 3.67 0.31 -8.37
CA PHE A 12 4.82 1.21 -8.48
C PHE A 12 4.45 2.66 -8.12
N ALA A 13 3.34 3.15 -8.66
CA ALA A 13 2.88 4.51 -8.43
C ALA A 13 2.59 4.75 -6.95
N GLU A 14 1.87 3.84 -6.29
CA GLU A 14 1.58 4.00 -4.85
C GLU A 14 2.82 3.87 -3.98
N ALA A 15 3.76 2.98 -4.32
CA ALA A 15 5.00 2.85 -3.58
C ALA A 15 5.91 4.08 -3.70
N THR A 16 5.69 4.94 -4.70
CA THR A 16 6.43 6.18 -4.92
C THR A 16 5.64 7.38 -4.41
N LEU A 17 4.78 8.00 -5.23
CA LEU A 17 4.14 9.29 -4.92
C LEU A 17 2.60 9.27 -4.99
N PHE A 18 1.99 8.18 -5.45
CA PHE A 18 0.53 8.09 -5.56
C PHE A 18 -0.12 7.74 -4.22
N PHE A 19 -1.24 8.38 -3.89
CA PHE A 19 -1.91 8.22 -2.59
C PHE A 19 -3.01 7.15 -2.60
N ILE A 20 -3.50 6.75 -3.78
CA ILE A 20 -4.57 5.74 -3.88
C ILE A 20 -3.94 4.34 -3.89
N VAL A 21 -4.30 3.55 -2.89
CA VAL A 21 -3.75 2.22 -2.67
C VAL A 21 -4.16 1.20 -3.74
N PRO A 22 -3.28 0.27 -4.13
CA PRO A 22 -3.60 -0.76 -5.12
C PRO A 22 -4.78 -1.63 -4.72
N ASP A 23 -5.04 -1.74 -3.41
CA ASP A 23 -6.16 -2.48 -2.83
C ASP A 23 -7.50 -2.14 -3.50
N VAL A 24 -7.73 -0.89 -3.94
CA VAL A 24 -8.96 -0.47 -4.65
C VAL A 24 -9.13 -1.26 -5.95
N LEU A 25 -8.09 -1.30 -6.77
CA LEU A 25 -8.09 -2.02 -8.03
C LEU A 25 -8.18 -3.54 -7.81
N LEU A 26 -7.36 -4.06 -6.89
CA LEU A 26 -7.26 -5.50 -6.62
C LEU A 26 -8.60 -6.06 -6.11
N SER A 27 -9.22 -5.37 -5.16
CA SER A 27 -10.52 -5.74 -4.62
C SER A 27 -11.64 -5.61 -5.65
N ALA A 28 -11.59 -4.62 -6.56
CA ALA A 28 -12.54 -4.50 -7.67
C ALA A 28 -12.45 -5.68 -8.65
N ILE A 29 -11.24 -6.18 -8.94
CA ILE A 29 -11.05 -7.40 -9.73
C ILE A 29 -11.61 -8.62 -8.97
N ALA A 30 -11.40 -8.65 -7.65
CA ALA A 30 -11.84 -9.73 -6.77
C ALA A 30 -13.35 -9.91 -6.76
N LEU A 31 -14.14 -8.84 -6.96
CA LEU A 31 -15.60 -8.93 -7.10
C LEU A 31 -16.04 -9.85 -8.24
N LYS A 32 -15.22 -10.00 -9.29
CA LYS A 32 -15.51 -10.84 -10.46
C LYS A 32 -14.77 -12.18 -10.42
N ASP A 33 -13.47 -12.16 -10.12
CA ASP A 33 -12.61 -13.34 -10.21
C ASP A 33 -11.45 -13.23 -9.20
N LEU A 34 -11.53 -14.06 -8.15
CA LEU A 34 -10.50 -14.12 -7.11
C LEU A 34 -9.13 -14.56 -7.65
N ARG A 35 -9.08 -15.53 -8.58
CA ARG A 35 -7.81 -16.03 -9.10
C ARG A 35 -7.08 -14.94 -9.88
N ARG A 36 -7.80 -14.18 -10.70
CA ARG A 36 -7.24 -13.02 -11.40
C ARG A 36 -6.80 -11.92 -10.43
N ALA A 37 -7.56 -11.67 -9.37
CA ALA A 37 -7.21 -10.68 -8.36
C ALA A 37 -5.94 -11.05 -7.58
N LEU A 38 -5.80 -12.32 -7.17
CA LEU A 38 -4.58 -12.81 -6.51
C LEU A 38 -3.35 -12.74 -7.42
N PHE A 39 -3.51 -13.07 -8.71
CA PHE A 39 -2.44 -12.86 -9.68
C PHE A 39 -2.06 -11.37 -9.84
N ALA A 40 -3.06 -10.49 -9.85
CA ALA A 40 -2.83 -9.05 -9.88
C ALA A 40 -2.13 -8.54 -8.60
N CYS A 41 -2.37 -9.15 -7.43
CA CYS A 41 -1.66 -8.82 -6.19
C CYS A 41 -0.14 -9.04 -6.33
N VAL A 42 0.27 -10.15 -6.96
CA VAL A 42 1.68 -10.45 -7.23
C VAL A 42 2.29 -9.41 -8.17
N LEU A 43 1.56 -9.00 -9.21
CA LEU A 43 2.05 -7.96 -10.14
C LEU A 43 2.16 -6.59 -9.47
N ALA A 44 1.17 -6.22 -8.65
CA ALA A 44 1.22 -4.99 -7.86
C ALA A 44 2.38 -5.02 -6.85
N LEU A 45 2.65 -6.18 -6.24
CA LEU A 45 3.82 -6.38 -5.40
C LEU A 45 5.12 -6.12 -6.16
N LEU A 46 5.30 -6.71 -7.36
CA LEU A 46 6.51 -6.49 -8.16
C LEU A 46 6.70 -4.99 -8.47
N GLY A 47 5.63 -4.30 -8.86
CA GLY A 47 5.66 -2.85 -9.05
C GLY A 47 6.03 -2.09 -7.78
N ALA A 48 5.42 -2.46 -6.64
CA ALA A 48 5.68 -1.84 -5.35
C ALA A 48 7.11 -2.07 -4.84
N LEU A 49 7.71 -3.24 -5.11
CA LEU A 49 9.10 -3.52 -4.80
C LEU A 49 10.04 -2.64 -5.63
N LEU A 50 9.76 -2.46 -6.92
CA LEU A 50 10.55 -1.54 -7.76
C LEU A 50 10.42 -0.08 -7.30
N GLY A 51 9.21 0.36 -6.94
CA GLY A 51 8.98 1.70 -6.39
C GLY A 51 9.66 1.89 -5.03
N GLY A 52 9.59 0.88 -4.16
CA GLY A 52 10.26 0.86 -2.87
C GLY A 52 11.78 0.88 -2.96
N LEU A 53 12.35 0.13 -3.92
CA LEU A 53 13.78 0.17 -4.22
C LEU A 53 14.19 1.59 -4.63
N LEU A 54 13.44 2.22 -5.55
CA LEU A 54 13.70 3.59 -5.97
C LEU A 54 13.66 4.55 -4.78
N MET A 55 12.67 4.40 -3.90
CA MET A 55 12.51 5.29 -2.75
C MET A 55 13.58 5.08 -1.67
N TYR A 56 13.99 3.84 -1.44
CA TYR A 56 15.11 3.53 -0.58
C TYR A 56 16.40 4.14 -1.11
N LEU A 57 16.69 3.98 -2.40
CA LEU A 57 17.91 4.51 -3.01
C LEU A 57 17.91 6.04 -3.00
N TRP A 58 16.76 6.67 -3.23
CA TRP A 58 16.63 8.12 -3.13
C TRP A 58 16.84 8.60 -1.69
N GLY A 59 16.21 7.97 -0.70
CA GLY A 59 16.44 8.30 0.72
C GLY A 59 17.89 8.09 1.16
N ALA A 60 18.59 7.10 0.60
CA ALA A 60 20.01 6.88 0.85
C ALA A 60 20.93 7.92 0.18
N ALA A 61 20.53 8.46 -0.98
CA ALA A 61 21.32 9.44 -1.72
C ALA A 61 21.11 10.87 -1.20
N ASP A 62 19.86 11.26 -0.94
CA ASP A 62 19.47 12.57 -0.43
C ASP A 62 18.17 12.46 0.37
N HIS A 63 18.33 12.17 1.67
CA HIS A 63 17.21 11.99 2.58
C HIS A 63 16.36 13.27 2.70
N GLN A 64 16.98 14.44 2.76
CA GLN A 64 16.27 15.70 2.92
C GLN A 64 15.39 16.01 1.70
N ALA A 65 15.91 15.82 0.49
CA ALA A 65 15.14 16.01 -0.73
C ALA A 65 13.99 14.99 -0.86
N ALA A 66 14.24 13.72 -0.50
CA ALA A 66 13.21 12.68 -0.51
C ALA A 66 12.06 13.00 0.44
N THR A 67 12.37 13.37 1.69
CA THR A 67 11.39 13.77 2.71
C THR A 67 10.58 14.97 2.25
N ALA A 68 11.21 16.04 1.75
CA ALA A 68 10.52 17.25 1.28
C ALA A 68 9.55 17.01 0.10
N VAL A 69 9.76 15.94 -0.69
CA VAL A 69 8.82 15.55 -1.74
C VAL A 69 7.72 14.64 -1.21
N VAL A 70 8.06 13.70 -0.32
CA VAL A 70 7.10 12.75 0.27
C VAL A 70 6.11 13.47 1.20
N GLU A 71 6.51 14.54 1.90
CA GLU A 71 5.62 15.41 2.68
C GLU A 71 4.56 16.13 1.83
N LYS A 72 4.77 16.28 0.53
CA LYS A 72 3.77 16.88 -0.38
C LYS A 72 2.70 15.88 -0.79
N VAL A 73 2.89 14.60 -0.49
CA VAL A 73 1.88 13.57 -0.76
C VAL A 73 0.76 13.73 0.27
N PRO A 74 -0.52 13.68 -0.15
CA PRO A 74 -1.64 13.78 0.78
C PRO A 74 -1.54 12.77 1.94
N ALA A 75 -1.92 13.22 3.14
CA ALA A 75 -1.92 12.43 4.38
C ALA A 75 -0.52 11.96 4.84
N ILE A 76 0.51 12.75 4.55
CA ILE A 76 1.87 12.60 5.09
C ILE A 76 2.27 13.92 5.73
N SER A 77 2.39 13.93 7.06
CA SER A 77 2.88 15.08 7.81
C SER A 77 4.30 14.85 8.31
N SER A 78 4.96 15.93 8.73
CA SER A 78 6.28 15.88 9.39
C SER A 78 6.25 14.97 10.62
N GLU A 79 5.19 15.06 11.43
CA GLU A 79 5.05 14.27 12.66
C GLU A 79 4.95 12.78 12.35
N LEU A 80 4.28 12.42 11.24
CA LEU A 80 4.20 11.03 10.78
C LEU A 80 5.57 10.51 10.34
N LEU A 81 6.39 11.33 9.67
CA LEU A 81 7.74 10.93 9.28
C LEU A 81 8.67 10.78 10.48
N ASP A 82 8.54 11.63 11.49
CA ASP A 82 9.28 11.52 12.75
C ASP A 82 8.89 10.24 13.51
N GLU A 83 7.60 9.91 13.56
CA GLU A 83 7.11 8.69 14.21
C GLU A 83 7.57 7.42 13.47
N VAL A 84 7.61 7.47 12.13
CA VAL A 84 8.17 6.39 11.30
C VAL A 84 9.66 6.21 11.58
N SER A 85 10.41 7.31 11.68
CA SER A 85 11.84 7.29 11.98
C SER A 85 12.12 6.68 13.36
N ARG A 86 11.32 7.06 14.37
CA ARG A 86 11.38 6.47 15.72
C ARG A 86 11.01 4.98 15.71
N SER A 87 9.94 4.62 15.02
CA SER A 87 9.52 3.22 14.90
C SER A 87 10.59 2.35 14.24
N LEU A 88 11.27 2.87 13.21
CA LEU A 88 12.37 2.18 12.55
C LEU A 88 13.60 2.02 13.46
N SER A 89 13.93 3.01 14.28
CA SER A 89 15.07 2.91 15.20
C SER A 89 14.81 1.94 16.35
N GLU A 90 13.56 1.87 16.84
CA GLU A 90 13.18 1.00 17.96
C GLU A 90 12.89 -0.44 17.53
N GLN A 91 12.19 -0.63 16.41
CA GLN A 91 11.63 -1.93 16.01
C GLN A 91 12.21 -2.48 14.71
N GLY A 92 12.95 -1.67 13.94
CA GLY A 92 13.61 -2.08 12.71
C GLY A 92 12.66 -2.72 11.70
N LEU A 93 12.91 -3.99 11.37
CA LEU A 93 12.12 -4.74 10.39
C LEU A 93 10.64 -4.88 10.79
N LEU A 94 10.34 -4.95 12.08
CA LEU A 94 8.97 -5.08 12.57
C LEU A 94 8.14 -3.83 12.27
N ALA A 95 8.75 -2.64 12.31
CA ALA A 95 8.07 -1.40 11.95
C ALA A 95 7.63 -1.42 10.47
N VAL A 96 8.48 -1.91 9.56
CA VAL A 96 8.15 -2.01 8.14
C VAL A 96 7.04 -3.05 7.89
N LEU A 97 7.03 -4.14 8.66
CA LEU A 97 6.05 -5.20 8.53
C LEU A 97 4.66 -4.79 9.06
N LEU A 98 4.61 -4.12 10.21
CA LEU A 98 3.37 -3.81 10.92
C LEU A 98 2.84 -2.41 10.61
N GLY A 99 3.70 -1.45 10.27
CA GLY A 99 3.33 -0.07 9.96
C GLY A 99 2.16 0.06 8.96
N PRO A 100 2.16 -0.69 7.84
CA PRO A 100 1.06 -0.64 6.88
C PRO A 100 -0.31 -1.06 7.42
N LEU A 101 -0.36 -1.82 8.54
CA LEU A 101 -1.61 -2.20 9.20
C LEU A 101 -2.27 -1.03 9.93
N PHE A 102 -1.48 -0.06 10.38
CA PHE A 102 -1.95 1.16 11.03
C PHE A 102 -2.34 2.26 10.03
N GLY A 103 -2.20 1.99 8.73
CA GLY A 103 -2.50 2.96 7.67
C GLY A 103 -1.29 3.80 7.25
N VAL A 104 -0.12 3.60 7.84
CA VAL A 104 1.08 4.37 7.50
C VAL A 104 1.54 4.02 6.07
N PRO A 105 1.77 5.01 5.19
CA PRO A 105 2.20 4.76 3.81
C PRO A 105 3.58 4.11 3.73
N TYR A 106 3.71 3.03 2.98
CA TYR A 106 4.98 2.31 2.82
C TYR A 106 6.16 3.17 2.35
N LYS A 107 5.90 4.20 1.53
CA LYS A 107 6.93 5.10 1.00
C LYS A 107 7.70 5.83 2.10
N THR A 108 7.06 6.11 3.25
CA THR A 108 7.71 6.77 4.38
C THR A 108 8.74 5.86 5.02
N PHE A 109 8.44 4.57 5.16
CA PHE A 109 9.42 3.56 5.58
C PHE A 109 10.54 3.41 4.57
N ALA A 110 10.23 3.44 3.26
CA ALA A 110 11.24 3.28 2.22
C ALA A 110 12.31 4.38 2.26
N ILE A 111 11.92 5.65 2.38
CA ILE A 111 12.89 6.77 2.42
C ILE A 111 13.68 6.85 3.73
N ASN A 112 13.12 6.34 4.84
CA ASN A 112 13.73 6.39 6.17
C ASN A 112 14.56 5.13 6.50
N ALA A 113 14.35 4.02 5.80
CA ALA A 113 15.03 2.76 6.09
C ALA A 113 16.56 2.86 6.03
N SER A 114 17.10 3.58 5.04
CA SER A 114 18.55 3.78 4.90
C SER A 114 19.12 4.63 6.03
N ALA A 115 18.42 5.70 6.43
CA ALA A 115 18.79 6.57 7.55
C ALA A 115 18.78 5.82 8.90
N ALA A 116 17.88 4.84 9.05
CA ALA A 116 17.83 3.93 10.20
C ALA A 116 18.91 2.83 10.16
N GLY A 117 19.80 2.82 9.16
CA GLY A 117 20.86 1.82 9.02
C GLY A 117 20.37 0.44 8.57
N MET A 118 19.12 0.33 8.09
CA MET A 118 18.57 -0.95 7.63
C MET A 118 19.18 -1.32 6.26
N PRO A 119 19.81 -2.50 6.10
CA PRO A 119 20.35 -2.91 4.81
C PRO A 119 19.25 -3.03 3.74
N LEU A 120 19.55 -2.61 2.51
CA LEU A 120 18.61 -2.68 1.38
C LEU A 120 17.99 -4.08 1.22
N LEU A 121 18.80 -5.14 1.32
CA LEU A 121 18.31 -6.50 1.18
C LEU A 121 17.29 -6.85 2.27
N ALA A 122 17.53 -6.43 3.51
CA ALA A 122 16.63 -6.68 4.62
C ALA A 122 15.31 -5.93 4.44
N PHE A 123 15.38 -4.65 4.01
CA PHE A 123 14.22 -3.85 3.65
C PHE A 123 13.38 -4.54 2.56
N MET A 124 14.01 -4.92 1.45
CA MET A 124 13.30 -5.56 0.33
C MET A 124 12.64 -6.88 0.72
N LEU A 125 13.31 -7.69 1.55
CA LEU A 125 12.77 -8.96 2.02
C LEU A 125 11.57 -8.78 2.95
N VAL A 126 11.58 -7.77 3.83
CA VAL A 126 10.42 -7.50 4.72
C VAL A 126 9.28 -6.79 3.99
N SER A 127 9.57 -6.02 2.95
CA SER A 127 8.56 -5.38 2.10
C SER A 127 7.68 -6.38 1.38
N ILE A 128 8.20 -7.57 1.05
CA ILE A 128 7.42 -8.64 0.40
C ILE A 128 6.21 -9.04 1.24
N PRO A 129 6.37 -9.58 2.47
CA PRO A 129 5.24 -9.94 3.31
C PRO A 129 4.41 -8.72 3.72
N ALA A 130 5.03 -7.58 4.03
CA ALA A 130 4.30 -6.37 4.44
C ALA A 130 3.26 -5.94 3.40
N ARG A 131 3.62 -5.98 2.12
CA ARG A 131 2.73 -5.62 1.01
C ARG A 131 1.80 -6.77 0.63
N LEU A 132 2.33 -7.98 0.45
CA LEU A 132 1.57 -9.10 -0.07
C LEU A 132 0.46 -9.54 0.88
N ILE A 133 0.74 -9.58 2.19
CA ILE A 133 -0.26 -9.95 3.21
C ILE A 133 -1.43 -8.98 3.14
N ARG A 134 -1.16 -7.67 3.15
CA ARG A 134 -2.20 -6.63 3.05
C ARG A 134 -3.03 -6.79 1.76
N PHE A 135 -2.37 -6.88 0.60
CA PHE A 135 -3.07 -6.98 -0.68
C PHE A 135 -3.94 -8.23 -0.76
N VAL A 136 -3.43 -9.38 -0.32
CA VAL A 136 -4.17 -10.66 -0.34
C VAL A 136 -5.30 -10.64 0.67
N LEU A 137 -5.08 -10.13 1.89
CA LEU A 137 -6.11 -10.04 2.93
C LEU A 137 -7.29 -9.19 2.47
N VAL A 138 -7.06 -7.97 1.98
CA VAL A 138 -8.14 -7.09 1.51
C VAL A 138 -8.87 -7.72 0.32
N THR A 139 -8.13 -8.27 -0.63
CA THR A 139 -8.67 -8.94 -1.82
C THR A 139 -9.55 -10.14 -1.45
N ALA A 140 -9.07 -11.01 -0.56
CA ALA A 140 -9.78 -12.20 -0.12
C ALA A 140 -11.01 -11.85 0.73
N LEU A 141 -10.90 -10.84 1.61
CA LEU A 141 -12.00 -10.35 2.43
C LEU A 141 -13.13 -9.79 1.56
N VAL A 142 -12.81 -8.89 0.63
CA VAL A 142 -13.81 -8.29 -0.27
C VAL A 142 -14.47 -9.36 -1.14
N HIS A 143 -13.70 -10.31 -1.69
CA HIS A 143 -14.30 -11.42 -2.46
C HIS A 143 -15.23 -12.28 -1.60
N SER A 144 -14.84 -12.58 -0.37
CA SER A 144 -15.64 -13.43 0.53
C SER A 144 -16.95 -12.74 0.91
N ILE A 145 -16.89 -11.46 1.28
CA ILE A 145 -18.09 -10.65 1.55
C ILE A 145 -18.98 -10.56 0.30
N ALA A 146 -18.40 -10.26 -0.86
CA ALA A 146 -19.16 -10.17 -2.11
C ALA A 146 -19.84 -11.50 -2.45
N ARG A 147 -19.15 -12.64 -2.31
CA ARG A 147 -19.73 -13.97 -2.54
C ARG A 147 -20.91 -14.25 -1.61
N LEU A 148 -20.82 -13.84 -0.33
CA LEU A 148 -21.91 -13.99 0.63
C LEU A 148 -23.10 -13.09 0.25
N LEU A 149 -22.85 -11.83 -0.09
CA LEU A 149 -23.90 -10.87 -0.44
C LEU A 149 -24.57 -11.17 -1.79
N CYS A 150 -23.85 -11.74 -2.76
CA CYS A 150 -24.41 -12.14 -4.07
C CYS A 150 -25.56 -13.15 -3.94
N ARG A 151 -25.70 -13.84 -2.80
CA ARG A 151 -26.84 -14.75 -2.54
C ARG A 151 -28.15 -14.01 -2.31
N TYR A 152 -28.07 -12.78 -1.81
CA TYR A 152 -29.25 -12.00 -1.39
C TYR A 152 -29.44 -10.76 -2.26
N TRP A 153 -28.36 -10.20 -2.79
CA TRP A 153 -28.36 -8.88 -3.41
C TRP A 153 -27.94 -8.95 -4.89
N PRO A 154 -28.54 -8.11 -5.75
CA PRO A 154 -28.09 -7.96 -7.12
C PRO A 154 -26.70 -7.34 -7.17
N THR A 155 -25.93 -7.69 -8.19
CA THR A 155 -24.54 -7.26 -8.38
C THR A 155 -24.38 -5.73 -8.34
N SER A 156 -25.37 -4.96 -8.82
CA SER A 156 -25.34 -3.50 -8.79
C SER A 156 -25.24 -2.92 -7.38
N ARG A 157 -25.95 -3.49 -6.39
CA ARG A 157 -25.88 -3.05 -4.99
C ARG A 157 -24.52 -3.37 -4.37
N ILE A 158 -23.91 -4.49 -4.76
CA ILE A 158 -22.59 -4.89 -4.27
C ILE A 158 -21.52 -3.92 -4.77
N TYR A 159 -21.57 -3.52 -6.05
CA TYR A 159 -20.67 -2.48 -6.56
C TYR A 159 -20.90 -1.12 -5.90
N ALA A 160 -22.15 -0.76 -5.60
CA ALA A 160 -22.47 0.48 -4.89
C ALA A 160 -21.88 0.48 -3.46
N VAL A 161 -22.10 -0.59 -2.69
CA VAL A 161 -21.52 -0.72 -1.34
C VAL A 161 -20.00 -0.75 -1.39
N PHE A 162 -19.42 -1.45 -2.35
CA PHE A 162 -17.98 -1.46 -2.57
C PHE A 162 -17.43 -0.04 -2.79
N GLY A 163 -18.05 0.74 -3.66
CA GLY A 163 -17.65 2.12 -3.93
C GLY A 163 -17.79 3.01 -2.68
N ILE A 164 -18.93 2.93 -1.99
CA ILE A 164 -19.18 3.68 -0.75
C ILE A 164 -18.15 3.32 0.32
N ALA A 165 -17.81 2.04 0.48
CA ALA A 165 -16.84 1.59 1.46
C ALA A 165 -15.45 2.19 1.21
N TRP A 166 -14.99 2.24 -0.04
CA TRP A 166 -13.72 2.88 -0.39
C TRP A 166 -13.74 4.39 -0.19
N VAL A 167 -14.84 5.06 -0.56
CA VAL A 167 -15.01 6.50 -0.31
C VAL A 167 -14.98 6.80 1.19
N ALA A 168 -15.71 6.02 2.00
CA ALA A 168 -15.72 6.15 3.45
C ALA A 168 -14.33 5.88 4.06
N PHE A 169 -13.61 4.87 3.56
CA PHE A 169 -12.24 4.58 3.98
C PHE A 169 -11.31 5.78 3.74
N TYR A 170 -11.31 6.36 2.53
CA TYR A 170 -10.48 7.53 2.25
C TYR A 170 -10.91 8.77 3.01
N ALA A 171 -12.23 9.00 3.18
CA ALA A 171 -12.73 10.10 3.98
C ALA A 171 -12.22 10.00 5.43
N ALA A 172 -12.32 8.81 6.04
CA ALA A 172 -11.79 8.55 7.38
C ALA A 172 -10.26 8.70 7.42
N TYR A 173 -9.56 8.14 6.43
CA TYR A 173 -8.11 8.22 6.34
C TYR A 173 -7.62 9.67 6.30
N PHE A 174 -8.25 10.52 5.47
CA PHE A 174 -7.91 11.95 5.39
C PHE A 174 -8.33 12.75 6.63
N THR A 175 -9.34 12.33 7.39
CA THR A 175 -9.64 13.00 8.66
C THR A 175 -8.70 12.62 9.81
N PHE A 176 -8.05 11.46 9.73
CA PHE A 176 -7.06 11.04 10.74
C PHE A 176 -5.64 11.51 10.43
N TYR A 177 -5.29 11.61 9.14
CA TYR A 177 -3.93 11.88 8.69
C TYR A 177 -3.76 13.18 7.88
N GLY A 178 -4.84 13.89 7.56
CA GLY A 178 -4.82 15.18 6.86
C GLY A 178 -5.01 16.34 7.82
#